data_AF-A0A1V9ZII3-F1
#
_entry.id   AF-A0A1V9ZII3-F1
#
_cell.length_a   1.000
_cell.length_b   1.000
_cell.length_c   1.000
_cell.angle_alpha   90.00
_cell.angle_beta   90.00
_cell.angle_gamma   90.00
#
_symmetry.space_group_name_H-M   'P 1'
#
loop_
_entity.id
_entity.type
_entity.pdbx_description
1 polymer ?
#
loop_
_entity_poly.entity_id
_entity_poly.type
_entity_poly.pdbx_seq_one_letter_code
_entity_poly.pdbx_strand_id
1 'polypeptide(L)'
;MPMNVPPPPVAIGDLGNSFASSSSNSSRSSSAREPSIAEQLRLRNPQLYERMQRRKETVSAPVAVARASQLQQDRRAKAEQDRVQQIVPQPTQNPTLARLSHGERARVPAAEMKERSRRLYDKLPEVVERKRQQDLMIQRLQRLQQLRENEKTRRGRPTGHPKEQ
;
A
#
# COMPACT_ATOMS: atom_id res chain seq x y z
N MET A 1 47.11 -5.85 18.58
CA MET A 1 45.70 -5.45 18.42
C MET A 1 45.25 -5.90 17.04
N PRO A 2 44.45 -6.96 16.87
CA PRO A 2 43.92 -7.33 15.56
C PRO A 2 42.87 -6.29 15.14
N MET A 3 43.14 -5.58 14.05
CA MET A 3 42.25 -4.55 13.51
C MET A 3 41.12 -5.23 12.74
N ASN A 4 39.90 -5.14 13.28
CA ASN A 4 38.70 -5.66 12.63
C ASN A 4 38.29 -4.71 11.50
N VAL A 5 38.78 -4.95 10.28
CA VAL A 5 38.43 -4.17 9.10
C VAL A 5 37.19 -4.81 8.46
N PRO A 6 36.09 -4.06 8.25
CA PRO A 6 34.89 -4.61 7.63
C PRO A 6 35.17 -4.98 6.16
N PRO A 7 34.56 -6.07 5.65
CA PRO A 7 34.76 -6.49 4.26
C PRO A 7 34.22 -5.43 3.28
N PRO A 8 34.84 -5.29 2.09
CA PRO A 8 34.38 -4.35 1.07
C PRO A 8 33.00 -4.75 0.52
N PRO A 9 32.19 -3.78 0.03
CA PRO A 9 30.90 -4.07 -0.57
C PRO A 9 31.06 -4.87 -1.86
N VAL A 10 30.26 -5.93 -1.99
CA VAL A 10 30.21 -6.77 -3.19
C VAL A 10 29.56 -5.96 -4.32
N ALA A 11 30.27 -5.80 -5.44
CA ALA A 11 29.72 -5.21 -6.65
C ALA A 11 28.73 -6.20 -7.29
N ILE A 12 27.43 -5.88 -7.23
CA ILE A 12 26.41 -6.59 -8.01
C ILE A 12 26.44 -5.97 -9.41
N GLY A 13 27.36 -6.46 -10.24
CA GLY A 13 27.39 -6.23 -11.67
C GLY A 13 26.91 -7.48 -12.41
N ASP A 14 26.07 -7.27 -13.42
CA ASP A 14 25.66 -8.18 -14.49
C ASP A 14 25.00 -9.52 -14.12
N LEU A 15 23.66 -9.50 -14.10
CA LEU A 15 22.88 -10.66 -14.52
C LEU A 15 22.06 -10.26 -15.75
N GLY A 16 22.71 -10.41 -16.91
CA GLY A 16 22.03 -10.55 -18.18
C GLY A 16 21.10 -11.76 -18.19
N ASN A 17 20.07 -11.65 -19.01
CA ASN A 17 19.09 -12.68 -19.34
C ASN A 17 19.64 -14.11 -19.27
N SER A 18 19.08 -14.91 -18.37
CA SER A 18 18.97 -16.35 -18.55
C SER A 18 17.55 -16.76 -18.17
N PHE A 19 16.79 -16.98 -19.23
CA PHE A 19 15.52 -17.66 -19.30
C PHE A 19 15.65 -19.03 -18.62
N ALA A 20 15.01 -19.22 -17.48
CA ALA A 20 14.77 -20.54 -16.91
C ALA A 20 13.51 -20.48 -16.04
N SER A 21 12.41 -20.83 -16.68
CA SER A 21 11.42 -21.80 -16.19
C SER A 21 10.94 -21.65 -14.75
N SER A 22 9.65 -21.31 -14.65
CA SER A 22 8.70 -21.76 -13.64
C SER A 22 9.21 -22.93 -12.79
N SER A 23 9.44 -22.67 -11.50
CA SER A 23 9.56 -23.73 -10.49
C SER A 23 8.99 -23.23 -9.18
N SER A 24 7.67 -23.36 -9.09
CA SER A 24 6.94 -23.53 -7.85
C SER A 24 7.53 -24.71 -7.06
N ASN A 25 8.50 -24.43 -6.20
CA ASN A 25 8.96 -25.40 -5.21
C ASN A 25 7.96 -25.45 -4.05
N SER A 26 6.84 -26.11 -4.33
CA SER A 26 6.05 -26.78 -3.32
C SER A 26 6.72 -28.12 -2.97
N SER A 27 6.92 -28.32 -1.67
CA SER A 27 6.99 -29.62 -0.96
C SER A 27 8.34 -30.34 -0.84
N ARG A 28 8.83 -30.42 0.41
CA ARG A 28 9.30 -31.63 1.15
C ARG A 28 10.18 -31.18 2.33
N SER A 29 10.07 -31.61 3.58
CA SER A 29 9.11 -32.45 4.31
C SER A 29 9.56 -32.45 5.78
N SER A 30 8.68 -32.17 6.73
CA SER A 30 8.76 -32.81 8.05
C SER A 30 7.35 -33.18 8.49
N SER A 31 7.18 -34.48 8.69
CA SER A 31 5.97 -35.13 9.16
C SER A 31 5.65 -34.68 10.59
N ALA A 32 4.87 -33.62 10.72
CA ALA A 32 3.91 -33.46 11.80
C ALA A 32 2.56 -33.34 11.11
N ARG A 33 1.54 -34.07 11.57
CA ARG A 33 0.18 -33.93 11.02
C ARG A 33 -0.20 -32.46 11.10
N GLU A 34 -0.21 -31.77 9.96
CA GLU A 34 -0.73 -30.40 9.88
C GLU A 34 -2.14 -30.44 10.47
N PRO A 35 -2.41 -29.68 11.54
CA PRO A 35 -3.73 -29.70 12.17
C PRO A 35 -4.75 -29.31 11.10
N SER A 36 -5.83 -30.09 11.00
CA SER A 36 -6.89 -29.83 10.04
C SER A 36 -7.30 -28.36 10.10
N ILE A 37 -7.66 -27.73 8.99
CA ILE A 37 -8.10 -26.32 8.97
C ILE A 37 -9.20 -26.07 10.03
N ALA A 38 -10.06 -27.06 10.27
CA ALA A 38 -11.06 -27.06 11.33
C ALA A 38 -10.44 -27.02 12.74
N GLU A 39 -9.38 -27.80 12.97
CA GLU A 39 -8.63 -27.85 14.22
C GLU A 39 -7.82 -26.56 14.45
N GLN A 40 -7.19 -26.04 13.40
CA GLN A 40 -6.48 -24.76 13.45
C GLN A 40 -7.44 -23.60 13.76
N LEU A 41 -8.65 -23.64 13.20
CA LEU A 41 -9.70 -22.66 13.49
C LEU A 41 -10.23 -22.81 14.92
N ARG A 42 -10.40 -24.04 15.44
CA ARG A 42 -10.80 -24.30 16.83
C ARG A 42 -9.80 -23.71 17.83
N LEU A 43 -8.50 -23.86 17.56
CA LEU A 43 -7.43 -23.35 18.42
C LEU A 43 -7.28 -21.82 18.37
N ARG A 44 -7.45 -21.21 17.18
CA ARG A 44 -7.28 -19.75 17.01
C ARG A 44 -8.54 -18.94 17.31
N ASN A 45 -9.72 -19.47 17.01
CA ASN A 45 -10.98 -18.75 17.16
C ASN A 45 -12.13 -19.71 17.53
N PRO A 46 -12.25 -20.11 18.81
CA PRO A 46 -13.23 -21.10 19.25
C PRO A 46 -14.68 -20.65 19.03
N GLN A 47 -14.97 -19.36 19.23
CA GLN A 47 -16.32 -18.83 19.02
C GLN A 47 -16.76 -18.89 17.55
N LEU A 48 -15.85 -18.63 16.61
CA LEU A 48 -16.14 -18.74 15.19
C LEU A 48 -16.34 -20.20 14.78
N TYR A 49 -15.52 -21.11 15.31
CA TYR A 49 -15.64 -22.54 15.05
C TYR A 49 -17.02 -23.09 15.48
N GLU A 50 -17.47 -22.77 16.69
CA GLU A 50 -18.81 -23.16 17.18
C GLU A 50 -19.94 -22.58 16.32
N ARG A 51 -19.85 -21.30 15.94
CA ARG A 51 -20.84 -20.67 15.04
C ARG A 51 -20.90 -21.38 13.70
N MET A 52 -19.76 -21.75 13.14
CA MET A 52 -19.70 -22.50 11.88
C MET A 52 -20.27 -23.90 12.00
N GLN A 53 -20.02 -24.61 13.10
CA GLN A 53 -20.60 -25.93 13.35
C GLN A 53 -22.14 -25.84 13.46
N ARG A 54 -22.67 -24.93 14.27
CA ARG A 54 -24.13 -24.71 14.38
C ARG A 54 -24.76 -24.35 13.03
N ARG A 55 -24.06 -23.55 12.22
CA ARG A 55 -24.55 -23.20 10.88
C ARG A 55 -24.64 -24.43 9.96
N LYS A 56 -23.67 -25.35 10.00
CA LYS A 56 -23.72 -26.60 9.23
C LYS A 56 -24.92 -27.46 9.63
N GLU A 57 -25.25 -27.53 10.92
CA GLU A 57 -26.44 -28.25 11.41
C GLU A 57 -27.75 -27.59 10.94
N THR A 58 -27.82 -26.25 10.94
CA THR A 58 -29.04 -25.55 10.47
C THR A 58 -29.25 -25.58 8.96
N VAL A 59 -28.21 -25.88 8.17
CA VAL A 59 -28.29 -25.91 6.70
C VAL A 59 -28.75 -27.28 6.17
N SER A 60 -28.71 -28.35 6.98
CA SER A 60 -29.18 -29.67 6.54
C SER A 60 -30.70 -29.88 6.71
N ALA A 61 -31.45 -28.88 7.16
CA ALA A 61 -32.89 -28.98 7.32
C ALA A 61 -33.64 -28.35 6.12
N PRO A 62 -34.54 -29.08 5.44
CA PRO A 62 -35.29 -28.57 4.28
C PRO A 62 -36.24 -27.39 4.58
N VAL A 63 -36.32 -26.93 5.84
CA VAL A 63 -37.11 -25.77 6.28
C VAL A 63 -36.45 -24.43 5.92
N ALA A 64 -35.13 -24.40 5.67
CA ALA A 64 -34.40 -23.18 5.35
C ALA A 64 -34.78 -22.57 3.99
N VAL A 65 -35.25 -23.38 3.04
CA VAL A 65 -35.60 -22.93 1.69
C VAL A 65 -36.90 -22.11 1.68
N ALA A 66 -37.88 -22.51 2.49
CA ALA A 66 -39.16 -21.80 2.62
C ALA A 66 -38.99 -20.42 3.31
N ARG A 67 -38.20 -20.36 4.40
CA ARG A 67 -37.88 -19.10 5.08
C ARG A 67 -37.00 -18.17 4.23
N ALA A 68 -36.09 -18.72 3.41
CA ALA A 68 -35.27 -17.92 2.51
C ALA A 68 -36.10 -17.23 1.43
N SER A 69 -37.11 -17.91 0.88
CA SER A 69 -38.05 -17.32 -0.09
C SER A 69 -38.89 -16.20 0.52
N GLN A 70 -39.37 -16.39 1.75
CA GLN A 70 -40.17 -15.37 2.46
C GLN A 70 -39.32 -14.14 2.81
N LEU A 71 -38.10 -14.33 3.30
CA LEU A 71 -37.14 -13.24 3.54
C LEU A 71 -36.74 -12.50 2.25
N GLN A 72 -36.69 -13.18 1.10
CA GLN A 72 -36.44 -12.51 -0.18
C GLN A 72 -37.64 -11.67 -0.63
N GLN A 73 -38.87 -12.14 -0.40
CA GLN A 73 -40.08 -11.37 -0.68
C GLN A 73 -40.19 -10.15 0.25
N ASP A 74 -39.92 -10.31 1.54
CA ASP A 74 -39.90 -9.19 2.50
C ASP A 74 -38.80 -8.17 2.16
N ARG A 75 -37.63 -8.62 1.70
CA ARG A 75 -36.57 -7.72 1.21
C ARG A 75 -36.99 -6.96 -0.04
N ARG A 76 -37.73 -7.59 -0.96
CA ARG A 76 -38.25 -6.91 -2.16
C ARG A 76 -39.33 -5.89 -1.79
N ALA A 77 -40.29 -6.26 -0.95
CA ALA A 77 -41.34 -5.36 -0.47
C ALA A 77 -40.76 -4.15 0.30
N LYS A 78 -39.76 -4.39 1.17
CA LYS A 78 -39.08 -3.32 1.88
C LYS A 78 -38.27 -2.41 0.94
N ALA A 79 -37.62 -2.97 -0.07
CA ALA A 79 -36.91 -2.18 -1.08
C ALA A 79 -37.87 -1.35 -1.95
N GLU A 80 -39.07 -1.85 -2.26
CA GLU A 80 -40.11 -1.06 -2.93
C GLU A 80 -40.63 0.08 -2.06
N GLN A 81 -40.86 -0.16 -0.77
CA GLN A 81 -41.25 0.91 0.17
C GLN A 81 -40.18 2.00 0.30
N ASP A 82 -38.90 1.61 0.36
CA ASP A 82 -37.77 2.55 0.41
C ASP A 82 -37.67 3.36 -0.90
N ARG A 83 -37.94 2.71 -2.04
CA ARG A 83 -37.97 3.36 -3.35
C ARG A 83 -39.11 4.38 -3.48
N VAL A 84 -40.27 4.11 -2.87
CA VAL A 84 -41.41 5.05 -2.84
C VAL A 84 -41.12 6.24 -1.91
N GLN A 85 -40.44 6.03 -0.78
CA GLN A 85 -40.05 7.11 0.13
C GLN A 85 -38.96 8.04 -0.47
N GLN A 86 -38.10 7.54 -1.35
CA GLN A 86 -37.08 8.35 -2.05
C GLN A 86 -37.63 9.24 -3.18
N ILE A 87 -38.91 9.11 -3.57
CA ILE A 87 -39.51 9.97 -4.61
C ILE A 87 -39.82 11.38 -4.07
N VAL A 88 -39.73 11.60 -2.76
CA VAL A 88 -39.78 12.96 -2.19
C VAL A 88 -38.40 13.60 -2.38
N PRO A 89 -38.23 14.61 -3.25
CA PRO A 89 -36.94 15.22 -3.50
C PRO A 89 -36.55 16.05 -2.26
N GLN A 90 -35.82 15.44 -1.33
CA GLN A 90 -35.07 16.17 -0.32
C GLN A 90 -33.96 16.95 -1.04
N PRO A 91 -33.88 18.29 -0.88
CA PRO A 91 -32.82 19.09 -1.47
C PRO A 91 -31.51 18.76 -0.75
N THR A 92 -30.80 17.74 -1.22
CA THR A 92 -29.49 17.40 -0.67
C THR A 92 -28.53 18.53 -1.02
N GLN A 93 -27.98 19.21 0.00
CA GLN A 93 -27.00 20.29 -0.17
C GLN A 93 -25.66 19.82 -0.79
N ASN A 94 -25.51 18.51 -1.00
CA ASN A 94 -24.32 17.89 -1.54
C ASN A 94 -24.57 17.44 -2.98
N PRO A 95 -24.12 18.21 -3.99
CA PRO A 95 -24.41 17.92 -5.39
C PRO A 95 -23.77 16.61 -5.86
N THR A 96 -22.78 16.09 -5.14
CA THR A 96 -22.15 14.79 -5.39
C THR A 96 -23.04 13.63 -4.96
N LEU A 97 -23.77 13.77 -3.85
CA LEU A 97 -24.69 12.74 -3.37
C LEU A 97 -25.94 12.67 -4.25
N ALA A 98 -26.47 13.82 -4.67
CA ALA A 98 -27.56 13.90 -5.63
C ALA A 98 -27.23 13.22 -6.98
N ARG A 99 -25.98 13.34 -7.44
CA ARG A 99 -25.52 12.68 -8.68
C ARG A 99 -25.45 11.16 -8.55
N LEU A 100 -25.04 10.65 -7.39
CA LEU A 100 -24.96 9.21 -7.13
C LEU A 100 -26.35 8.54 -7.11
N SER A 101 -27.39 9.21 -6.60
CA SER A 101 -28.77 8.67 -6.66
C SER A 101 -29.31 8.57 -8.09
N HIS A 102 -28.83 9.40 -9.01
CA HIS A 102 -29.17 9.34 -10.44
C HIS A 102 -28.24 8.43 -11.25
N GLY A 103 -27.31 7.72 -10.59
CA GLY A 103 -26.34 6.84 -11.26
C GLY A 103 -25.25 7.59 -12.03
N GLU A 104 -25.16 8.92 -11.88
CA GLU A 104 -24.15 9.73 -12.54
C GLU A 104 -22.83 9.63 -11.76
N ARG A 105 -21.77 9.17 -12.44
CA ARG A 105 -20.42 9.10 -11.84
C ARG A 105 -19.81 10.50 -11.79
N ALA A 106 -19.21 10.84 -10.64
CA ALA A 106 -18.41 12.06 -10.52
C ALA A 106 -17.27 12.04 -11.55
N ARG A 107 -17.29 12.99 -12.50
CA ARG A 107 -16.22 13.17 -13.48
C ARG A 107 -15.05 13.84 -12.80
N VAL A 108 -14.02 13.05 -12.48
CA VAL A 108 -12.74 13.59 -12.00
C VAL A 108 -11.98 14.14 -13.20
N PRO A 109 -11.57 15.42 -13.20
CA PRO A 109 -10.79 15.99 -14.29
C PRO A 109 -9.45 15.25 -14.45
N ALA A 110 -8.99 15.12 -15.69
CA ALA A 110 -7.76 14.39 -16.00
C ALA A 110 -6.53 14.95 -15.28
N ALA A 111 -6.49 16.27 -15.06
CA ALA A 111 -5.44 16.94 -14.29
C ALA A 111 -5.39 16.46 -12.83
N GLU A 112 -6.55 16.36 -12.18
CA GLU A 112 -6.65 15.87 -10.80
C GLU A 112 -6.30 14.38 -10.71
N MET A 113 -6.76 13.57 -11.68
CA MET A 113 -6.35 12.16 -11.75
C MET A 113 -4.83 12.01 -11.93
N LYS A 114 -4.21 12.81 -12.80
CA LYS A 114 -2.76 12.83 -13.00
C LYS A 114 -2.03 13.24 -11.72
N GLU A 115 -2.52 14.26 -11.03
CA GLU A 115 -1.94 14.71 -9.77
C GLU A 115 -2.08 13.65 -8.67
N ARG A 116 -3.24 13.02 -8.56
CA ARG A 116 -3.48 11.91 -7.62
C ARG A 116 -2.52 10.75 -7.89
N SER A 117 -2.37 10.35 -9.15
CA SER A 117 -1.40 9.31 -9.54
C SER A 117 0.03 9.73 -9.21
N ARG A 118 0.41 10.98 -9.51
CA ARG A 118 1.74 11.52 -9.17
C ARG A 118 2.02 11.44 -7.66
N ARG A 119 1.06 11.87 -6.82
CA ARG A 119 1.18 11.79 -5.36
C ARG A 119 1.32 10.36 -4.85
N LEU A 120 0.69 9.38 -5.53
CA LEU A 120 0.88 7.96 -5.22
C LEU A 120 2.30 7.49 -5.57
N TYR A 121 2.79 7.84 -6.77
CA TYR A 121 4.15 7.51 -7.18
C TYR A 121 5.21 8.14 -6.27
N ASP A 122 5.02 9.40 -5.86
CA ASP A 122 5.94 10.09 -4.95
C ASP A 122 6.06 9.43 -3.56
N LYS A 123 5.05 8.66 -3.15
CA LYS A 123 5.03 7.92 -1.87
C LYS A 123 5.62 6.52 -1.98
N LEU A 124 5.98 6.06 -3.18
CA LEU A 124 6.58 4.74 -3.34
C LEU A 124 7.97 4.73 -2.68
N PRO A 125 8.31 3.68 -1.89
CA PRO A 125 9.58 3.59 -1.19
C PRO A 125 10.79 3.81 -2.11
N GLU A 126 10.77 3.22 -3.31
CA GLU A 126 11.83 3.35 -4.31
C GLU A 126 12.05 4.80 -4.76
N VAL A 127 10.95 5.55 -4.97
CA VAL A 127 11.00 6.95 -5.40
C VAL A 127 11.54 7.83 -4.27
N VAL A 128 11.13 7.54 -3.03
CA VAL A 128 11.62 8.24 -1.84
C VAL A 128 13.12 8.01 -1.64
N GLU A 129 13.60 6.77 -1.76
CA GLU A 129 15.02 6.44 -1.64
C GLU A 129 15.86 7.11 -2.74
N ARG A 130 15.37 7.09 -3.98
CA ARG A 130 16.04 7.77 -5.09
C ARG A 130 16.17 9.27 -4.85
N LYS A 131 15.09 9.93 -4.39
CA LYS A 131 15.14 11.36 -4.01
C LYS A 131 16.14 11.61 -2.91
N ARG A 132 16.15 10.78 -1.86
CA ARG A 132 17.13 10.87 -0.77
C ARG A 132 18.58 10.77 -1.27
N GLN A 133 18.86 9.84 -2.18
CA GLN A 133 20.18 9.69 -2.78
C GLN A 133 20.56 10.91 -3.62
N GLN A 134 19.64 11.43 -4.40
CA GLN A 134 19.82 12.64 -5.21
C GLN A 134 20.11 13.86 -4.34
N ASP A 135 19.36 14.06 -3.26
CA ASP A 135 19.57 15.17 -2.32
C ASP A 135 20.96 15.10 -1.68
N LEU A 136 21.40 13.89 -1.31
CA LEU A 136 22.72 13.67 -0.73
C LEU A 136 23.84 13.96 -1.75
N MET A 137 23.63 13.61 -3.02
CA MET A 137 24.54 13.98 -4.11
C MET A 137 24.61 15.49 -4.31
N ILE A 138 23.47 16.19 -4.31
CA ILE A 138 23.40 17.64 -4.43
C ILE A 138 24.13 18.30 -3.26
N GLN A 139 23.92 17.85 -2.02
CA GLN A 139 24.63 18.36 -0.85
C GLN A 139 26.16 18.19 -0.96
N ARG A 140 26.62 17.02 -1.44
CA ARG A 140 28.06 16.78 -1.68
C ARG A 140 28.62 17.76 -2.71
N LEU A 141 27.89 17.98 -3.81
CA LEU A 141 28.29 18.91 -4.85
C LEU A 141 28.34 20.35 -4.34
N GLN A 142 27.33 20.76 -3.57
CA GLN A 142 27.25 22.09 -2.97
C GLN A 142 28.40 22.32 -1.99
N ARG A 143 28.71 21.34 -1.13
CA ARG A 143 29.86 21.41 -0.23
C ARG A 143 31.18 21.55 -0.99
N LEU A 144 31.36 20.83 -2.10
CA LEU A 144 32.55 20.96 -2.95
C LEU A 144 32.63 22.33 -3.63
N GLN A 145 31.51 22.88 -4.08
CA GLN A 145 31.47 24.25 -4.61
C GLN A 145 31.87 25.26 -3.53
N GLN A 146 31.30 25.15 -2.33
CA GLN A 146 31.63 26.03 -1.21
C GLN A 146 33.11 25.96 -0.83
N LEU A 147 33.71 24.76 -0.81
CA LEU A 147 35.15 24.60 -0.57
C LEU A 147 36.00 25.29 -1.65
N ARG A 148 35.61 25.17 -2.93
CA ARG A 148 36.28 25.85 -4.03
C ARG A 148 36.17 27.38 -3.92
N GLU A 149 35.00 27.89 -3.54
CA GLU A 149 34.79 29.32 -3.31
C GLU A 149 35.62 29.86 -2.14
N ASN A 150 35.66 29.12 -1.03
CA ASN A 150 36.50 29.45 0.14
C ASN A 150 37.99 29.45 -0.19
N GLU A 151 38.44 28.49 -1.01
CA GLU A 151 39.84 28.45 -1.45
C GLU A 151 40.16 29.60 -2.40
N LYS A 152 39.25 29.93 -3.32
CA LYS A 152 39.39 31.09 -4.22
C LYS A 152 39.48 32.40 -3.43
N THR A 153 38.64 32.59 -2.42
CA THR A 153 38.72 33.76 -1.53
C THR A 153 40.00 33.78 -0.70
N ARG A 154 40.48 32.62 -0.21
CA ARG A 154 41.76 32.53 0.51
C ARG A 154 42.96 32.89 -0.37
N ARG A 155 43.00 32.39 -1.61
CA ARG A 155 44.08 32.69 -2.58
C ARG A 155 44.02 34.13 -3.11
N GLY A 156 42.82 34.72 -3.18
CA GLY A 156 42.63 36.12 -3.57
C GLY A 156 42.88 37.13 -2.45
N ARG A 157 43.03 36.70 -1.20
CA ARG A 157 43.37 37.57 -0.07
C ARG A 157 44.90 37.70 -0.02
N PRO A 158 45.50 38.88 -0.29
CA PRO A 158 46.94 39.05 -0.14
C PRO A 158 47.27 38.78 1.33
N THR A 159 48.20 37.87 1.57
CA THR A 159 48.84 37.66 2.88
C THR A 159 49.60 38.94 3.23
N GLY A 160 48.89 39.90 3.81
CA GLY A 160 49.46 41.06 4.48
C GLY A 160 50.20 40.55 5.71
N HIS A 161 51.49 40.25 5.54
CA HIS A 161 52.40 40.20 6.67
C HIS A 161 52.44 41.61 7.29
N PRO A 162 52.04 41.80 8.56
CA PRO A 162 52.34 43.05 9.23
C PRO A 162 53.86 43.11 9.38
N LYS A 163 54.50 44.08 8.72
CA LYS A 163 55.87 44.45 9.03
C LYS A 163 55.83 45.10 10.41
N GLU A 164 56.27 44.36 11.43
CA GLU A 164 56.59 44.93 12.74
C GLU A 164 57.69 45.99 12.54
N GLN A 165 57.43 47.18 13.09
CA GLN A 165 58.36 48.31 13.18
C GLN A 165 59.17 48.21 14.47
#